data_AF-A0A7U9RYT2-F1
#
_entry.id   AF-A0A7U9RYT2-F1
#
_cell.length_a   1.000
_cell.length_b   1.000
_cell.length_c   1.000
_cell.angle_alpha   90.00
_cell.angle_beta   90.00
_cell.angle_gamma   90.00
#
_symmetry.space_group_name_H-M   'P 1'
#
loop_
_entity.id
_entity.type
_entity.pdbx_description
1 polymer ?
#
loop_
_entity_poly.entity_id
_entity_poly.type
_entity_poly.pdbx_seq_one_letter_code
_entity_poly.pdbx_strand_id
1 'polypeptide(L)'
;MDRLSDMLDSDNSYIRTRRLTLLAYNAKWDKDYKIDEVIDKYLKHITDVKLITARQCIKLLPIIAKHKPELKSDILSKLHKADISIYEDSMQSLVYKDIQKSLKVIQKS
;
A
#
# COMPACT_ATOMS: atom_id res chain seq x y z
N MET A 1 -3.53 -1.34 -19.26
CA MET A 1 -3.01 -1.32 -17.88
C MET A 1 -2.23 -2.59 -17.52
N ASP A 2 -2.25 -3.59 -18.40
CA ASP A 2 -1.81 -4.97 -18.14
C ASP A 2 -0.35 -5.08 -17.70
N ARG A 3 0.62 -4.61 -18.50
CA ARG A 3 2.06 -4.66 -18.15
C ARG A 3 2.42 -4.03 -16.80
N LEU A 4 1.65 -3.04 -16.38
CA LEU A 4 1.92 -2.28 -15.17
C LEU A 4 1.24 -2.88 -13.93
N SER A 5 0.12 -3.59 -14.12
CA SER A 5 -0.49 -4.40 -13.06
C SER A 5 0.39 -5.60 -12.72
N ASP A 6 0.96 -6.26 -13.75
CA ASP A 6 1.81 -7.44 -13.61
C ASP A 6 3.06 -7.21 -12.76
N MET A 7 3.56 -5.97 -12.71
CA MET A 7 4.71 -5.60 -11.87
C MET A 7 4.42 -5.69 -10.36
N LEU A 8 3.15 -5.58 -9.94
CA LEU A 8 2.77 -5.78 -8.53
C LEU A 8 2.90 -7.26 -8.15
N ASP A 9 2.64 -8.16 -9.09
CA ASP A 9 2.69 -9.61 -8.88
C ASP A 9 4.09 -10.22 -9.18
N SER A 10 5.11 -9.38 -9.39
CA SER A 10 6.47 -9.84 -9.71
C SER A 10 7.12 -10.60 -8.53
N ASP A 11 7.80 -11.71 -8.82
CA ASP A 11 8.63 -12.42 -7.83
C ASP A 11 9.73 -11.54 -7.23
N ASN A 12 10.19 -10.54 -7.98
CA ASN A 12 11.22 -9.62 -7.54
C ASN A 12 10.63 -8.49 -6.69
N SER A 13 10.93 -8.50 -5.40
CA SER A 13 10.43 -7.50 -4.44
C SER A 13 10.89 -6.08 -4.74
N TYR A 14 12.02 -5.89 -5.40
CA TYR A 14 12.44 -4.57 -5.88
C TYR A 14 11.48 -4.03 -6.94
N ILE A 15 11.06 -4.88 -7.89
CA ILE A 15 10.09 -4.52 -8.93
C ILE A 15 8.74 -4.15 -8.30
N ARG A 16 8.26 -4.96 -7.35
CA ARG A 16 7.03 -4.66 -6.58
C ARG A 16 7.11 -3.31 -5.87
N THR A 17 8.19 -3.10 -5.10
CA THR A 17 8.41 -1.87 -4.34
C THR A 17 8.47 -0.63 -5.24
N ARG A 18 9.16 -0.74 -6.38
CA ARG A 18 9.21 0.31 -7.40
C ARG A 18 7.81 0.61 -7.95
N ARG A 19 7.02 -0.43 -8.26
CA ARG A 19 5.67 -0.25 -8.79
C ARG A 19 4.73 0.41 -7.78
N LEU A 20 4.76 -0.03 -6.52
CA LEU A 20 3.99 0.58 -5.42
C LEU A 20 4.30 2.09 -5.32
N THR A 21 5.60 2.42 -5.32
CA THR A 21 6.05 3.81 -5.25
C THR A 21 5.54 4.63 -6.44
N LEU A 22 5.66 4.11 -7.66
CA LEU A 22 5.19 4.80 -8.86
C LEU A 22 3.66 5.01 -8.83
N LEU A 23 2.88 4.03 -8.42
CA LEU A 23 1.43 4.16 -8.31
C LEU A 23 1.04 5.23 -7.31
N ALA A 24 1.61 5.20 -6.10
CA ALA A 24 1.29 6.16 -5.05
C ALA A 24 1.57 7.61 -5.48
N TYR A 25 2.74 7.89 -6.06
CA TYR A 25 3.10 9.24 -6.47
C TYR A 25 2.34 9.72 -7.73
N ASN A 26 1.87 8.80 -8.58
CA ASN A 26 1.06 9.16 -9.74
C ASN A 26 -0.44 9.35 -9.44
N ALA A 27 -0.90 8.98 -8.23
CA ALA A 27 -2.30 9.10 -7.84
C ALA A 27 -2.90 10.50 -8.05
N LYS A 28 -2.10 11.55 -7.86
CA LYS A 28 -2.51 12.95 -8.06
C LYS A 28 -2.87 13.30 -9.50
N TRP A 29 -2.42 12.54 -10.49
CA TRP A 29 -2.70 12.78 -11.91
C TRP A 29 -3.63 11.72 -12.52
N ASP A 30 -4.06 10.75 -11.73
CA ASP A 30 -4.92 9.67 -12.20
C ASP A 30 -6.37 10.14 -12.34
N LYS A 31 -6.68 10.78 -13.48
CA LYS A 31 -8.05 11.22 -13.82
C LYS A 31 -8.93 10.09 -14.35
N ASP A 32 -8.31 9.00 -14.78
CA ASP A 32 -8.98 7.87 -15.44
C ASP A 32 -9.30 6.73 -14.46
N TYR A 33 -9.13 6.95 -13.14
CA TYR A 33 -9.37 5.93 -12.10
C TYR A 33 -8.59 4.62 -12.31
N LYS A 34 -7.40 4.71 -12.91
CA LYS A 34 -6.53 3.56 -13.17
C LYS A 34 -5.98 2.95 -11.89
N ILE A 35 -5.84 3.73 -10.82
CA ILE A 35 -5.41 3.18 -9.53
C ILE A 35 -6.51 2.34 -8.90
N ASP A 36 -7.76 2.78 -9.03
CA ASP A 36 -8.94 2.09 -8.52
C ASP A 36 -9.04 0.67 -9.10
N GLU A 37 -8.75 0.51 -10.39
CA GLU A 37 -8.70 -0.81 -11.06
C GLU A 37 -7.67 -1.79 -10.45
N VAL A 38 -6.62 -1.28 -9.81
CA VAL A 38 -5.53 -2.10 -9.25
C VAL A 38 -5.40 -1.99 -7.73
N ILE A 39 -6.33 -1.30 -7.06
CA ILE A 39 -6.21 -0.98 -5.63
C ILE A 39 -6.17 -2.25 -4.78
N ASP A 40 -6.97 -3.25 -5.12
CA ASP A 40 -6.98 -4.53 -4.40
C ASP A 40 -5.63 -5.24 -4.48
N LYS A 41 -4.99 -5.24 -5.66
CA LYS A 41 -3.64 -5.80 -5.83
C LYS A 41 -2.62 -4.99 -5.04
N TYR A 42 -2.68 -3.66 -5.13
CA TYR A 42 -1.80 -2.78 -4.37
C TYR A 42 -1.89 -3.08 -2.86
N LEU A 43 -3.11 -3.16 -2.33
CA LEU A 43 -3.38 -3.36 -0.91
C LEU A 43 -3.00 -4.74 -0.38
N LYS A 44 -2.89 -5.78 -1.23
CA LYS A 44 -2.32 -7.07 -0.83
C LYS A 44 -0.87 -6.96 -0.34
N HIS A 45 -0.12 -5.96 -0.80
CA HIS A 45 1.26 -5.76 -0.37
C HIS A 45 1.39 -5.17 1.04
N ILE A 46 0.31 -4.82 1.74
CA ILE A 46 0.38 -4.47 3.18
C ILE A 46 0.99 -5.64 3.99
N THR A 47 0.76 -6.88 3.56
CA THR A 47 1.29 -8.11 4.15
C THR A 47 2.21 -8.84 3.17
N ASP A 48 3.03 -8.09 2.41
CA ASP A 48 3.99 -8.67 1.47
C ASP A 48 5.01 -9.58 2.19
N VAL A 49 5.34 -10.72 1.59
CA VAL A 49 6.34 -11.68 2.11
C VAL A 49 7.70 -11.04 2.41
N LYS A 50 8.06 -9.95 1.70
CA LYS A 50 9.23 -9.14 2.02
C LYS A 50 8.80 -7.96 2.89
N LEU A 51 9.23 -8.00 4.15
CA LEU A 51 8.97 -6.96 5.17
C LEU A 51 9.23 -5.53 4.65
N ILE A 52 10.32 -5.30 3.92
CA ILE A 52 10.66 -3.98 3.40
C ILE A 52 9.59 -3.48 2.41
N THR A 53 9.11 -4.36 1.53
CA THR A 53 8.05 -4.05 0.57
C THR A 53 6.74 -3.76 1.28
N ALA A 54 6.39 -4.54 2.31
CA ALA A 54 5.19 -4.30 3.10
C ALA A 54 5.20 -2.95 3.82
N ARG A 55 6.30 -2.66 4.51
CA ARG A 55 6.47 -1.37 5.20
C ARG A 55 6.43 -0.19 4.23
N GLN A 56 7.01 -0.34 3.04
CA GLN A 56 6.95 0.68 2.01
C GLN A 56 5.51 0.87 1.50
N CYS A 57 4.78 -0.22 1.23
CA CYS A 57 3.38 -0.17 0.84
C CYS A 57 2.57 0.67 1.84
N ILE A 58 2.65 0.31 3.13
CA ILE A 58 1.92 0.97 4.22
C ILE A 58 2.22 2.48 4.27
N LYS A 59 3.50 2.85 4.24
CA LYS A 59 3.94 4.26 4.32
C LYS A 59 3.50 5.12 3.14
N LEU A 60 3.22 4.52 1.99
CA LEU A 60 2.78 5.23 0.79
C LEU A 60 1.26 5.43 0.74
N LEU A 61 0.47 4.65 1.48
CA LEU A 61 -1.00 4.74 1.48
C LEU A 61 -1.56 6.14 1.80
N PRO A 62 -0.97 6.94 2.71
CA PRO A 62 -1.42 8.31 2.94
C PRO A 62 -1.34 9.21 1.69
N ILE A 63 -0.39 8.96 0.78
CA ILE A 63 -0.28 9.73 -0.47
C ILE A 63 -1.46 9.39 -1.39
N ILE A 64 -1.83 8.10 -1.50
CA ILE A 64 -2.98 7.66 -2.29
C ILE A 64 -4.25 8.28 -1.70
N ALA A 65 -4.51 8.08 -0.40
CA ALA A 65 -5.72 8.58 0.26
C ALA A 65 -5.88 10.10 0.17
N LYS A 66 -4.77 10.86 0.16
CA LYS A 66 -4.78 12.32 -0.03
C LYS A 66 -5.28 12.73 -1.42
N HIS A 67 -4.93 11.98 -2.45
CA HIS A 67 -5.21 12.32 -3.85
C HIS A 67 -6.42 11.58 -4.43
N LYS A 68 -6.84 10.50 -3.77
CA LYS A 68 -7.93 9.60 -4.13
C LYS A 68 -8.81 9.38 -2.89
N PRO A 69 -9.56 10.39 -2.43
CA PRO A 69 -10.40 10.30 -1.23
C PRO A 69 -11.44 9.17 -1.30
N GLU A 70 -11.88 8.80 -2.50
CA GLU A 70 -12.76 7.67 -2.78
C GLU A 70 -12.19 6.32 -2.29
N LEU A 71 -10.86 6.14 -2.34
CA LEU A 71 -10.18 4.92 -1.90
C LEU A 71 -9.89 4.90 -0.38
N LYS A 72 -10.18 5.99 0.33
CA LYS A 72 -9.82 6.16 1.75
C LYS A 72 -10.44 5.07 2.63
N SER A 73 -11.71 4.76 2.40
CA SER A 73 -12.43 3.74 3.17
C SER A 73 -11.79 2.36 3.03
N ASP A 74 -11.45 1.97 1.79
CA ASP A 74 -10.84 0.67 1.49
C ASP A 74 -9.44 0.55 2.11
N ILE A 75 -8.65 1.62 2.00
CA ILE A 75 -7.32 1.71 2.60
C ILE A 75 -7.40 1.55 4.13
N LEU A 76 -8.29 2.28 4.80
CA LEU A 76 -8.47 2.21 6.25
C LEU A 76 -8.94 0.81 6.68
N SER A 77 -9.95 0.27 5.99
CA SER A 77 -10.48 -1.08 6.24
C SER A 77 -9.38 -2.14 6.13
N LYS A 78 -8.52 -2.04 5.11
CA LYS A 78 -7.42 -2.99 4.92
C LYS A 78 -6.32 -2.85 5.97
N LEU A 79 -5.95 -1.62 6.34
CA LEU A 79 -4.97 -1.38 7.40
C LEU A 79 -5.43 -1.91 8.76
N HIS A 80 -6.72 -1.74 9.10
CA HIS A 80 -7.29 -2.27 10.34
C HIS A 80 -7.33 -3.80 10.39
N LYS A 81 -7.49 -4.45 9.23
CA LYS A 81 -7.56 -5.91 9.10
C LYS A 81 -6.22 -6.56 8.76
N ALA A 82 -5.14 -5.79 8.71
CA ALA A 82 -3.83 -6.30 8.31
C ALA A 82 -3.32 -7.32 9.34
N ASP A 83 -3.23 -8.58 8.93
CA ASP A 83 -2.61 -9.63 9.74
C ASP A 83 -1.10 -9.65 9.48
N ILE A 84 -0.35 -9.20 10.48
CA ILE A 84 1.12 -9.11 10.43
C ILE A 84 1.81 -10.28 11.16
N SER A 85 1.05 -11.30 11.58
CA SER A 85 1.59 -12.51 12.24
C SER A 85 2.55 -13.31 11.36
N ILE A 86 2.57 -13.05 10.06
CA ILE A 86 3.52 -13.63 9.11
C ILE A 86 4.99 -13.23 9.36
N TYR A 87 5.24 -12.18 10.15
CA TYR A 87 6.58 -11.74 10.49
C TYR A 87 6.96 -12.19 11.91
N GLU A 88 8.26 -12.33 12.16
CA GLU A 88 8.76 -12.54 13.52
C GLU A 88 8.40 -11.37 14.44
N ASP A 89 8.16 -11.66 15.72
CA ASP A 89 7.69 -10.69 16.72
C ASP A 89 8.53 -9.41 16.78
N SER A 90 9.85 -9.55 16.63
CA SER A 90 10.80 -8.42 16.60
C SER A 90 10.48 -7.43 15.46
N MET A 91 10.06 -7.96 14.30
CA MET A 91 9.76 -7.21 13.09
C MET A 91 8.33 -6.66 13.07
N GLN A 92 7.37 -7.36 13.68
CA GLN A 92 5.96 -6.93 13.76
C GLN A 92 5.84 -5.54 14.39
N SER A 93 6.66 -5.24 15.40
CA SER A 93 6.69 -3.94 16.06
C SER A 93 6.93 -2.77 15.10
N LEU A 94 7.75 -2.97 14.05
CA LEU A 94 8.06 -1.95 13.05
C LEU A 94 6.87 -1.74 12.09
N VAL A 95 6.25 -2.83 11.65
CA VAL A 95 5.10 -2.78 10.74
C VAL A 95 3.90 -2.15 11.45
N TYR A 96 3.64 -2.54 12.70
CA TYR A 96 2.57 -1.98 13.52
C TYR A 96 2.71 -0.46 13.67
N LYS A 97 3.92 0.04 13.98
CA LYS A 97 4.19 1.49 14.05
C LYS A 97 3.92 2.19 12.72
N ASP A 98 4.30 1.58 11.60
CA ASP A 98 4.06 2.13 10.27
C ASP A 98 2.54 2.17 9.94
N ILE A 99 1.77 1.14 10.35
CA ILE A 99 0.30 1.10 10.22
C ILE A 99 -0.34 2.23 11.03
N GLN A 100 -0.02 2.34 12.32
CA GLN A 100 -0.58 3.36 13.21
C GLN A 100 -0.29 4.78 12.71
N LYS A 101 0.93 5.02 12.23
CA LYS A 101 1.30 6.31 11.63
C LYS A 101 0.46 6.60 10.39
N SER A 102 0.28 5.62 9.52
CA SER A 102 -0.48 5.78 8.28
C SER A 102 -1.96 6.03 8.55
N LEU A 103 -2.58 5.25 9.45
CA LEU A 103 -3.97 5.46 9.91
C LEU A 103 -4.16 6.88 10.44
N LYS A 104 -3.28 7.35 11.33
CA LYS A 104 -3.35 8.69 11.92
C LYS A 104 -3.27 9.80 10.87
N VAL A 105 -2.43 9.67 9.85
CA VAL A 105 -2.33 10.66 8.76
C VAL A 105 -3.61 10.64 7.93
N ILE A 106 -4.05 9.45 7.51
CA ILE A 106 -5.22 9.30 6.63
C ILE A 106 -6.49 9.82 7.32
N GLN A 107 -6.72 9.50 8.59
CA GLN A 107 -7.91 9.95 9.32
C GLN A 107 -7.97 11.46 9.52
N LYS A 108 -6.82 12.14 9.62
CA LYS A 108 -6.74 13.59 9.76
C LYS A 108 -6.81 14.38 8.44
N SER A 109 -6.71 13.68 7.31
CA SER A 109 -6.66 14.26 5.96
C SER A 109 -8.04 14.38 5.33
#